data_AF-A0A151SA88-F1
#
_entry.id   AF-A0A151SA88-F1
#
_cell.length_a   1.000
_cell.length_b   1.000
_cell.length_c   1.000
_cell.angle_alpha   90.00
_cell.angle_beta   90.00
_cell.angle_gamma   90.00
#
_symmetry.space_group_name_H-M   'P 1'
#
loop_
_entity.id
_entity.type
_entity.pdbx_description
1 polymer ?
#
loop_
_entity_poly.entity_id
_entity_poly.type
_entity_poly.pdbx_seq_one_letter_code
_entity_poly.pdbx_strand_id
1 'polypeptide(L)'
;HELFSLKENETIDEMFRRFQTILNGLNSLGTKFSKTQNNIKILDSLPKTWEPKVITIAKVRDLKVLTLDEILGALRVHEVHLNNREHPRENDTISLKGGESSKMREK
;
A
#
# COMPACT_ATOMS: atom_id res chain seq x y z
N HIS A 1 -3.54 -18.54 -10.17
CA HIS A 1 -3.67 -18.26 -8.72
C HIS A 1 -4.47 -16.98 -8.53
N GLU A 2 -5.79 -17.03 -8.75
CA GLU A 2 -6.64 -15.82 -8.89
C GLU A 2 -7.64 -15.63 -7.75
N LEU A 3 -7.71 -16.57 -6.79
CA LEU A 3 -8.74 -16.54 -5.75
C LEU A 3 -8.69 -15.29 -4.86
N PHE A 4 -7.51 -14.70 -4.69
CA PHE A 4 -7.30 -13.61 -3.74
C PHE A 4 -6.96 -12.28 -4.39
N SER A 5 -6.71 -12.25 -5.70
CA SER A 5 -6.25 -11.05 -6.41
C SER A 5 -7.23 -9.88 -6.30
N LEU A 6 -6.68 -8.68 -6.09
CA LEU A 6 -7.42 -7.42 -6.18
C LEU A 6 -7.90 -7.22 -7.63
N LYS A 7 -9.17 -6.91 -7.80
CA LYS A 7 -9.76 -6.60 -9.10
C LYS A 7 -9.66 -5.10 -9.39
N GLU A 8 -9.59 -4.73 -10.66
CA GLU A 8 -9.37 -3.35 -11.12
C GLU A 8 -10.47 -2.37 -10.67
N ASN A 9 -11.70 -2.87 -10.45
CA ASN A 9 -12.85 -2.08 -9.99
C ASN A 9 -13.23 -2.39 -8.54
N GLU A 10 -12.31 -2.92 -7.75
CA GLU A 10 -12.58 -3.35 -6.38
C GLU A 10 -11.65 -2.65 -5.40
N THR A 11 -12.22 -2.20 -4.28
CA THR A 11 -11.45 -1.54 -3.21
C THR A 11 -10.76 -2.56 -2.31
N ILE A 12 -9.74 -2.10 -1.58
CA ILE A 12 -9.05 -2.91 -0.57
C ILE A 12 -10.03 -3.50 0.47
N ASP A 13 -11.10 -2.78 0.84
CA ASP A 13 -12.11 -3.26 1.80
C ASP A 13 -12.94 -4.42 1.22
N GLU A 14 -13.36 -4.30 -0.04
CA GLU A 14 -14.12 -5.35 -0.73
C GLU A 14 -13.28 -6.61 -0.95
N MET A 15 -12.02 -6.45 -1.35
CA MET A 15 -11.07 -7.57 -1.47
C MET A 15 -10.88 -8.28 -0.13
N PHE A 16 -10.76 -7.53 0.95
CA PHE A 16 -10.63 -8.08 2.29
C PHE A 16 -11.88 -8.87 2.72
N ARG A 17 -13.09 -8.38 2.42
CA ARG A 17 -14.33 -9.13 2.71
C ARG A 17 -14.41 -10.44 1.93
N ARG A 18 -14.01 -10.45 0.65
CA ARG A 18 -13.91 -11.69 -0.14
C ARG A 18 -12.89 -12.64 0.47
N PHE A 19 -11.72 -12.12 0.87
CA PHE A 19 -10.67 -12.88 1.53
C PHE A 19 -11.18 -13.55 2.82
N GLN A 20 -11.86 -12.81 3.70
CA GLN A 20 -12.46 -13.37 4.92
C GLN A 20 -13.51 -14.44 4.62
N THR A 21 -14.34 -14.23 3.59
CA THR A 21 -15.34 -15.22 3.17
C THR A 21 -14.68 -16.53 2.74
N ILE A 22 -13.59 -16.45 1.97
CA ILE A 22 -12.81 -17.62 1.54
C ILE A 22 -12.15 -18.29 2.75
N LEU A 23 -11.54 -17.52 3.67
CA LEU A 23 -10.95 -18.07 4.89
C LEU A 23 -11.97 -18.81 5.76
N ASN A 24 -13.18 -18.27 5.89
CA ASN A 24 -14.24 -18.92 6.64
C ASN A 24 -14.68 -20.23 5.99
N GLY A 25 -14.79 -20.26 4.66
CA GLY A 25 -15.06 -21.48 3.90
C GLY A 25 -13.97 -22.53 4.07
N LEU A 26 -12.70 -22.12 3.99
CA LEU A 26 -11.55 -23.02 4.18
C LEU A 26 -11.46 -23.53 5.62
N ASN A 27 -11.76 -22.70 6.61
CA ASN A 27 -11.85 -23.12 8.01
C ASN A 27 -12.96 -24.16 8.23
N SER A 28 -14.11 -24.01 7.56
CA SER A 28 -15.20 -25.00 7.57
C SER A 28 -14.78 -26.34 6.95
N LEU A 29 -13.89 -26.29 5.94
CA LEU A 29 -13.27 -27.47 5.32
C LEU A 29 -12.10 -28.06 6.14
N GLY A 30 -11.80 -27.53 7.33
CA GLY A 30 -10.70 -27.97 8.19
C GLY A 30 -9.32 -27.41 7.80
N THR A 31 -9.25 -26.53 6.81
CA THR A 31 -8.01 -25.87 6.39
C THR A 31 -7.89 -24.51 7.08
N LYS A 32 -7.04 -24.43 8.10
CA LYS A 32 -6.78 -23.18 8.83
C LYS A 32 -5.41 -22.63 8.49
N PHE A 33 -5.38 -21.40 8.00
CA PHE A 33 -4.12 -20.67 7.80
C PHE A 33 -3.65 -20.02 9.09
N SER A 34 -2.33 -20.06 9.29
CA SER A 34 -1.69 -19.27 10.33
C SER A 34 -1.75 -17.78 10.00
N LYS A 35 -1.67 -16.93 11.03
CA LYS A 35 -1.68 -15.46 10.89
C LYS A 35 -0.70 -14.97 9.81
N THR A 36 0.52 -15.49 9.84
CA THR A 36 1.57 -15.19 8.86
C THR A 36 1.19 -15.61 7.45
N GLN A 37 0.54 -16.76 7.26
CA GLN A 37 0.11 -17.23 5.95
C GLN A 37 -1.00 -16.33 5.39
N ASN A 38 -1.94 -15.89 6.23
CA ASN A 38 -2.96 -14.92 5.83
C ASN A 38 -2.32 -13.60 5.39
N ASN A 39 -1.34 -13.13 6.16
CA ASN A 39 -0.61 -11.89 5.88
C ASN A 39 0.18 -12.00 4.56
N ILE A 40 0.82 -13.13 4.28
CA ILE A 40 1.51 -13.34 3.00
C ILE A 40 0.50 -13.40 1.86
N LYS A 41 -0.61 -14.12 2.02
CA LYS A 41 -1.63 -14.27 0.97
C LYS A 41 -2.25 -12.93 0.58
N ILE A 42 -2.57 -12.08 1.55
CA ILE A 42 -3.14 -10.76 1.23
C ILE A 42 -2.13 -9.83 0.56
N LEU A 43 -0.85 -9.91 0.93
CA LEU A 43 0.21 -9.12 0.30
C LEU A 43 0.52 -9.60 -1.14
N ASP A 44 0.51 -10.91 -1.37
CA ASP A 44 0.68 -11.56 -2.68
C ASP A 44 -0.50 -11.31 -3.63
N SER A 45 -1.64 -10.90 -3.07
CA SER A 45 -2.86 -10.60 -3.81
C SER A 45 -2.90 -9.19 -4.40
N LEU A 46 -1.94 -8.35 -4.01
CA LEU A 46 -1.87 -6.97 -4.46
C LEU A 46 -1.16 -6.89 -5.82
N PRO A 47 -1.57 -5.94 -6.68
CA PRO A 47 -0.92 -5.74 -7.97
C PRO A 47 0.50 -5.17 -7.79
N LYS A 48 1.32 -5.28 -8.85
CA LYS A 48 2.74 -4.88 -8.85
C LYS A 48 3.00 -3.44 -8.41
N THR A 49 2.02 -2.55 -8.60
CA THR A 49 2.06 -1.16 -8.12
C THR A 49 2.23 -1.03 -6.60
N TRP A 50 1.92 -2.09 -5.84
CA TRP A 50 2.04 -2.16 -4.39
C TRP A 50 3.29 -2.90 -3.91
N GLU A 51 4.08 -3.50 -4.81
CA GLU A 51 5.34 -4.21 -4.48
C GLU A 51 6.25 -3.43 -3.53
N PRO A 52 6.59 -2.14 -3.76
CA PRO A 52 7.49 -1.42 -2.85
C PRO A 52 6.92 -1.28 -1.43
N LYS A 53 5.60 -1.18 -1.29
CA LYS A 53 4.92 -1.12 0.01
C LYS A 53 4.94 -2.49 0.69
N VAL A 54 4.66 -3.57 -0.05
CA VAL A 54 4.73 -4.96 0.42
C VAL A 54 6.13 -5.30 0.93
N ILE A 55 7.16 -4.98 0.13
CA ILE A 55 8.57 -5.21 0.49
C ILE A 55 8.93 -4.42 1.76
N THR A 56 8.51 -3.17 1.86
CA THR A 56 8.77 -2.34 3.04
C THR A 56 8.11 -2.93 4.28
N ILE A 57 6.86 -3.37 4.19
CA ILE A 57 6.15 -4.00 5.30
C ILE A 57 6.87 -5.30 5.70
N ALA A 58 7.21 -6.17 4.74
CA ALA A 58 7.89 -7.43 5.01
C ALA A 58 9.31 -7.26 5.57
N LYS A 59 10.01 -6.18 5.21
CA LYS A 59 11.40 -5.92 5.61
C LYS A 59 11.52 -5.14 6.92
N VAL A 60 10.54 -4.28 7.23
CA VAL A 60 10.56 -3.40 8.41
C VAL A 60 9.73 -3.96 9.56
N ARG A 61 8.67 -4.74 9.27
CA ARG A 61 7.77 -5.27 10.28
C ARG A 61 7.62 -6.79 10.14
N ASP A 62 7.75 -7.50 11.26
CA ASP A 62 7.53 -8.94 11.27
C ASP A 62 6.07 -9.27 10.91
N LEU A 63 5.87 -9.98 9.80
CA LEU A 63 4.55 -10.45 9.36
C LEU A 63 3.89 -11.40 10.35
N LYS A 64 4.64 -11.92 11.33
CA LYS A 64 4.14 -12.76 12.42
C LYS A 64 3.44 -11.96 13.51
N VAL A 65 3.93 -10.74 13.81
CA VAL A 65 3.36 -9.88 14.86
C VAL A 65 2.23 -9.00 14.31
N LEU A 66 2.34 -8.55 13.06
CA LEU A 66 1.32 -7.74 12.41
C LEU A 66 -0.05 -8.42 12.38
N THR A 67 -1.09 -7.66 12.73
CA THR A 67 -2.48 -8.07 12.55
C THR A 67 -2.94 -7.77 11.12
N LEU A 68 -3.94 -8.52 10.65
CA LEU A 68 -4.60 -8.22 9.37
C LEU A 68 -5.14 -6.79 9.34
N ASP A 69 -5.65 -6.30 10.47
CA ASP A 69 -6.16 -4.94 10.62
C ASP A 69 -5.07 -3.86 10.42
N GLU A 70 -3.88 -4.05 10.99
CA GLU A 70 -2.74 -3.16 10.78
C GLU A 70 -2.31 -3.12 9.30
N ILE A 71 -2.26 -4.29 8.66
CA ILE A 71 -1.95 -4.39 7.22
C ILE A 71 -3.03 -3.68 6.42
N LEU A 72 -4.30 -3.92 6.72
CA LEU A 72 -5.43 -3.30 6.04
C LEU A 72 -5.40 -1.78 6.19
N GLY A 73 -5.13 -1.26 7.39
CA GLY A 73 -4.97 0.17 7.63
C GLY A 73 -3.83 0.78 6.80
N ALA A 74 -2.66 0.12 6.77
CA ALA A 74 -1.54 0.57 5.95
C ALA A 74 -1.85 0.54 4.44
N LEU A 75 -2.65 -0.44 3.99
CA LEU A 75 -3.10 -0.55 2.60
C LEU A 75 -4.11 0.54 2.25
N ARG A 76 -5.14 0.78 3.06
CA ARG A 76 -6.14 1.83 2.83
C ARG A 76 -5.51 3.23 2.75
N VAL A 77 -4.55 3.53 3.63
CA VAL A 77 -3.82 4.82 3.58
C VAL A 77 -3.03 4.96 2.29
N HIS A 78 -2.47 3.86 1.78
CA HIS A 78 -1.73 3.87 0.52
C HIS A 78 -2.67 3.94 -0.70
N GLU A 79 -3.84 3.30 -0.65
CA GLU A 79 -4.91 3.39 -1.67
C GLU A 79 -5.29 4.86 -1.91
N VAL A 80 -5.57 5.59 -0.81
CA VAL A 80 -5.89 7.02 -0.86
C VAL A 80 -4.73 7.84 -1.43
N HIS A 81 -3.48 7.51 -1.08
CA HIS A 81 -2.31 8.20 -1.64
C HIS A 81 -2.11 7.92 -3.14
N LEU A 82 -2.38 6.70 -3.61
CA LEU A 82 -2.31 6.35 -5.02
C LEU A 82 -3.39 7.09 -5.81
N ASN A 83 -4.63 7.08 -5.32
CA ASN A 83 -5.75 7.81 -5.92
C ASN A 83 -5.52 9.33 -5.92
N ASN A 84 -4.86 9.87 -4.88
CA ASN A 84 -4.51 11.30 -4.83
C ASN A 84 -3.28 11.66 -5.67
N ARG A 85 -2.39 10.70 -6.01
CA ARG A 85 -1.23 10.92 -6.90
C ARG A 85 -1.60 10.98 -8.38
N GLU A 86 -2.73 10.42 -8.79
CA GLU A 86 -3.31 10.67 -10.12
C GLU A 86 -3.78 12.12 -10.31
N HIS A 87 -3.85 12.90 -9.22
CA HIS A 87 -3.88 14.35 -9.26
C HIS A 87 -2.53 14.90 -8.76
N PRO A 88 -1.53 15.09 -9.63
CA PRO A 88 -0.33 15.81 -9.22
C PRO A 88 -0.75 17.20 -8.76
N ARG A 89 -0.63 17.45 -7.45
CA ARG A 89 -0.48 18.81 -6.95
C ARG A 89 0.96 19.21 -7.31
N GLU A 90 1.09 19.81 -8.48
CA GLU A 90 2.33 20.43 -8.96
C GLU A 90 2.68 21.65 -8.12
N ASN A 91 3.10 21.47 -6.87
CA ASN A 91 3.41 22.59 -6.00
C ASN A 91 4.44 22.16 -4.95
N ASP A 92 5.69 21.94 -5.37
CA ASP A 92 6.87 22.47 -4.67
C ASP A 92 8.15 22.10 -5.43
N THR A 93 8.30 22.64 -6.65
CA THR A 93 9.65 22.95 -7.13
C THR A 93 10.07 24.24 -6.43
N ILE A 94 10.57 24.09 -5.20
CA ILE A 94 11.35 25.14 -4.53
C ILE A 94 12.65 25.29 -5.34
N SER A 95 12.57 26.08 -6.42
CA SER A 95 13.75 26.58 -7.11
C SER A 95 14.26 27.77 -6.30
N LEU A 96 14.94 27.46 -5.19
CA LEU A 96 15.81 28.41 -4.51
C LEU A 96 17.02 28.67 -5.42
N LYS A 97 16.84 29.54 -6.42
CA LYS A 97 17.98 30.18 -7.07
C LYS A 97 18.40 31.36 -6.22
N GLY A 98 19.31 31.09 -5.30
CA GLY A 98 20.15 32.12 -4.70
C GLY A 98 21.04 32.78 -5.75
N GLY A 99 21.55 33.96 -5.41
CA GLY A 99 22.71 34.56 -6.05
C GLY A 99 22.47 35.94 -6.66
N GLU A 100 22.89 36.95 -5.88
CA GLU A 100 23.41 38.26 -6.31
C GLU A 100 22.43 39.31 -6.85
N SER A 101 21.93 40.16 -5.94
CA SER A 101 21.70 41.57 -6.26
C SER A 101 22.95 42.38 -6.00
N SER A 102 23.50 42.87 -7.11
CA SER A 102 24.01 44.23 -7.29
C SER A 102 25.32 44.62 -6.59
N LYS A 103 26.42 44.55 -7.34
CA LYS A 103 27.50 45.52 -7.20
C LYS A 103 27.86 46.18 -8.54
N MET A 104 28.05 47.50 -8.46
CA MET A 104 28.55 48.47 -9.44
C MET A 104 27.54 48.95 -10.49
N ARG A 105 27.45 50.26 -10.78
CA ARG A 105 28.53 51.27 -10.76
C ARG A 105 27.98 52.69 -10.57
N GLU A 106 28.72 53.46 -9.78
CA GLU A 106 28.61 54.91 -9.57
C GLU A 106 29.34 55.68 -10.67
N LYS A 107 28.90 56.94 -10.85
CA LYS A 107 29.48 58.11 -11.53
C LYS A 107 29.01 58.38 -12.96
#